data_AF-A0A158QZ27-F1
#
_entry.id   AF-A0A158QZ27-F1
#
_cell.length_a   1.000
_cell.length_b   1.000
_cell.length_c   1.000
_cell.angle_alpha   90.00
_cell.angle_beta   90.00
_cell.angle_gamma   90.00
#
_symmetry.space_group_name_H-M   'P 1'
#
loop_
_entity.id
_entity.type
_entity.pdbx_description
1 polymer ?
#
loop_
_entity_poly.entity_id
_entity_poly.type
_entity_poly.pdbx_seq_one_letter_code
_entity_poly.pdbx_strand_id
1 'polypeptide(L)'
;MFRFLFVHCESWYHKLHPNYILTRLSGKEENKYACRILLTLCNVDEPRYTLRELNLLCYRMDWTIVLCYSVEEAAEYIENLKFADTRDPTFKKPVFVPVDERTALQNAAVGILTGARSVTKADAQRLLFNFGTLKAISEASEEQLALCPGLGPIRAKNLFNYLRTPFTS
;
A
#
# COMPACT_ATOMS: atom_id res chain seq x y z
N MET A 1 -19.88 6.72 -9.34
CA MET A 1 -19.65 7.23 -10.70
C MET A 1 -18.32 7.96 -10.72
N PHE A 2 -17.30 7.33 -11.30
CA PHE A 2 -15.96 7.91 -11.46
C PHE A 2 -16.01 8.94 -12.59
N ARG A 3 -15.42 10.12 -12.38
CA ARG A 3 -15.16 11.07 -13.46
C ARG A 3 -13.67 11.29 -13.56
N PHE A 4 -13.13 10.98 -14.73
CA PHE A 4 -11.71 11.11 -15.05
C PHE A 4 -11.48 12.52 -15.59
N LEU A 5 -10.57 13.27 -14.96
CA LEU A 5 -10.06 14.49 -15.58
C LEU A 5 -8.81 14.10 -16.37
N PHE A 6 -8.97 14.09 -17.69
CA PHE A 6 -7.84 13.87 -18.59
C PHE A 6 -7.08 15.17 -18.74
N VAL A 7 -5.82 15.18 -18.32
CA VAL A 7 -4.91 16.28 -18.62
C VAL A 7 -3.81 15.73 -19.51
N HIS A 8 -3.90 16.10 -20.78
CA HIS A 8 -2.85 15.87 -21.74
C HIS A 8 -1.70 16.83 -21.42
N CYS A 9 -0.65 16.33 -20.76
CA CYS A 9 0.54 17.12 -20.46
C CYS A 9 1.56 16.97 -21.59
N GLU A 10 1.24 17.50 -22.77
CA GLU A 10 2.32 17.85 -23.70
C GLU A 10 3.21 18.92 -23.04
N SER A 11 4.53 18.75 -23.16
CA SER A 11 5.55 19.62 -22.54
C SER A 11 5.32 21.13 -22.79
N TRP A 12 4.60 21.46 -23.86
CA TRP A 12 4.21 22.80 -24.26
C TRP A 12 3.02 23.33 -23.45
N TYR A 13 2.00 22.53 -23.18
CA TYR A 13 0.73 23.02 -22.64
C TYR A 13 0.79 23.38 -21.15
N HIS A 14 1.47 22.56 -20.34
CA HIS A 14 1.60 22.83 -18.91
C HIS A 14 2.60 23.96 -18.60
N LYS A 15 3.69 24.06 -19.39
CA LYS A 15 4.62 25.19 -19.30
C LYS A 15 3.98 26.50 -19.76
N LEU A 16 3.10 26.44 -20.76
CA LEU A 16 2.41 27.62 -21.31
C LEU A 16 1.27 28.12 -20.41
N HIS A 17 0.57 27.22 -19.69
CA HIS A 17 -0.53 27.59 -18.80
C HIS A 17 -0.46 26.87 -17.44
N PRO A 18 0.42 27.30 -16.51
CA PRO A 18 0.56 26.68 -15.20
C PRO A 18 -0.73 26.74 -14.37
N ASN A 19 -1.53 27.80 -14.55
CA ASN A 19 -2.79 28.01 -13.82
C ASN A 19 -3.99 27.25 -14.42
N TYR A 20 -3.86 26.65 -15.61
CA TYR A 20 -4.97 25.96 -16.26
C TYR A 20 -5.42 24.74 -15.45
N ILE A 21 -4.45 23.91 -15.03
CA ILE A 21 -4.71 22.72 -14.22
C ILE A 21 -5.29 23.13 -12.86
N LEU A 22 -4.72 24.16 -12.23
CA LEU A 22 -5.21 24.66 -10.95
C LEU A 22 -6.65 25.19 -11.03
N THR A 23 -7.00 25.89 -12.10
CA THR A 23 -8.37 26.39 -12.34
C THR A 23 -9.34 25.24 -12.61
N ARG A 24 -8.92 24.19 -13.33
CA ARG A 24 -9.73 22.99 -13.58
C ARG A 24 -9.94 22.15 -12.33
N LEU A 25 -8.93 22.05 -11.47
CA LEU A 25 -9.00 21.29 -10.22
C LEU A 25 -9.78 22.03 -9.13
N SER A 26 -9.73 23.37 -9.12
CA SER A 26 -10.44 24.21 -8.13
C SER A 26 -11.85 24.58 -8.56
N GLY A 27 -12.08 24.73 -9.88
CA GLY A 27 -13.25 25.37 -10.44
C GLY A 27 -14.24 24.37 -11.04
N LYS A 28 -15.15 23.87 -10.20
CA LYS A 28 -16.60 23.63 -10.45
C LYS A 28 -17.14 22.49 -9.60
N GLU A 29 -18.47 22.36 -9.57
CA GLU A 29 -19.28 21.31 -8.94
C GLU A 29 -18.83 19.86 -9.19
N GLU A 30 -17.84 19.67 -10.06
CA GLU A 30 -17.12 18.44 -10.39
C GLU A 30 -16.23 17.92 -9.24
N ASN A 31 -16.02 18.68 -8.16
CA ASN A 31 -15.33 18.18 -6.96
C ASN A 31 -16.22 17.28 -6.07
N LYS A 32 -17.46 16.97 -6.49
CA LYS A 32 -18.42 16.13 -5.74
C LYS A 32 -18.23 14.62 -5.94
N TYR A 33 -17.28 14.17 -6.76
CA TYR A 33 -17.04 12.75 -6.98
C TYR A 33 -16.16 12.14 -5.87
N ALA A 34 -16.48 10.90 -5.48
CA ALA A 34 -15.76 10.15 -4.46
C ALA A 34 -14.35 9.73 -4.87
N CYS A 35 -14.09 9.61 -6.19
CA CYS A 35 -12.77 9.30 -6.71
C CYS A 35 -12.39 10.30 -7.79
N ARG A 36 -11.27 10.98 -7.57
CA ARG A 36 -10.73 12.02 -8.43
C ARG A 36 -9.37 11.55 -8.94
N ILE A 37 -9.29 11.29 -10.23
CA ILE A 37 -8.09 10.75 -10.87
C ILE A 37 -7.64 11.74 -11.95
N LEU A 38 -6.39 12.16 -11.84
CA LEU A 38 -5.68 12.96 -12.83
C LEU A 38 -4.80 12.03 -13.66
N LEU A 39 -5.23 11.72 -14.88
CA LEU A 39 -4.43 10.94 -15.82
C LEU A 39 -3.52 11.88 -16.61
N THR A 40 -2.20 11.69 -16.50
CA THR A 40 -1.16 12.57 -17.05
C THR A 40 -0.26 11.80 -18.01
N LEU A 41 -0.31 12.17 -19.30
CA LEU A 41 0.64 11.66 -20.29
C LEU A 41 1.98 12.40 -20.16
N CYS A 42 3.05 11.68 -19.88
CA CYS A 42 4.40 12.20 -19.69
C CYS A 42 5.25 11.96 -20.95
N ASN A 43 5.26 12.94 -21.86
CA ASN A 43 6.10 12.94 -23.06
C ASN A 43 7.16 14.06 -23.00
N VAL A 44 8.00 14.05 -21.95
CA VAL A 44 8.99 15.10 -21.67
C VAL A 44 10.34 14.47 -21.29
N ASP A 45 11.43 15.02 -21.82
CA ASP A 45 12.80 14.55 -21.52
C ASP A 45 13.21 14.78 -20.05
N GLU A 46 12.74 15.87 -19.42
CA GLU A 46 13.00 16.16 -18.01
C GLU A 46 11.71 16.45 -17.22
N PRO A 47 10.96 15.41 -16.79
CA PRO A 47 9.67 15.58 -16.15
C PRO A 47 9.77 15.86 -14.63
N ARG A 48 10.97 15.76 -14.03
CA ARG A 48 11.16 15.75 -12.57
C ARG A 48 10.57 16.96 -11.85
N TYR A 49 10.80 18.17 -12.37
CA TYR A 49 10.32 19.39 -11.73
C TYR A 49 8.80 19.53 -11.86
N THR A 50 8.29 19.33 -13.08
CA THR A 50 6.86 19.39 -13.39
C THR A 50 6.05 18.35 -12.60
N LEU A 51 6.54 17.11 -12.53
CA LEU A 51 5.87 16.04 -11.79
C LEU A 51 5.86 16.30 -10.29
N ARG A 52 6.92 16.91 -9.73
CA ARG A 52 6.94 17.28 -8.32
C ARG A 52 5.87 18.31 -8.01
N GLU A 53 5.75 19.36 -8.82
CA GLU A 53 4.72 20.40 -8.66
C GLU A 53 3.31 19.83 -8.83
N LEU A 54 3.09 18.99 -9.84
CA LEU A 54 1.81 18.32 -10.06
C LEU A 54 1.45 17.38 -8.91
N ASN A 55 2.40 16.60 -8.39
CA ASN A 55 2.17 15.71 -7.27
C ASN A 55 1.79 16.48 -6.00
N LEU A 56 2.48 17.58 -5.73
CA LEU A 56 2.17 18.45 -4.60
C LEU A 56 0.79 19.10 -4.74
N LEU A 57 0.41 19.48 -5.95
CA LEU A 57 -0.90 20.04 -6.24
C LEU A 57 -2.00 18.98 -6.06
N CYS A 58 -1.82 17.78 -6.61
CA CYS A 58 -2.74 16.65 -6.43
C CYS A 58 -2.92 16.30 -4.96
N TYR A 59 -1.83 16.26 -4.19
CA TYR A 59 -1.87 16.03 -2.75
C TYR A 59 -2.71 17.08 -2.00
N ARG A 60 -2.55 18.37 -2.32
CA ARG A 60 -3.33 19.45 -1.68
C ARG A 60 -4.82 19.40 -2.00
N MET A 61 -5.20 18.81 -3.13
CA MET A 61 -6.58 18.80 -3.62
C MET A 61 -7.30 17.45 -3.38
N ASP A 62 -6.63 16.46 -2.78
CA ASP A 62 -7.09 15.07 -2.67
C ASP A 62 -7.36 14.40 -4.03
N TRP A 63 -6.43 14.58 -4.98
CA TRP A 63 -6.46 13.91 -6.28
C TRP A 63 -5.38 12.84 -6.36
N THR A 64 -5.70 11.72 -7.00
CA THR A 64 -4.72 10.69 -7.33
C THR A 64 -4.18 10.94 -8.73
N ILE A 65 -2.87 11.10 -8.86
CA ILE A 65 -2.22 11.21 -10.17
C ILE A 65 -1.85 9.81 -10.70
N VAL A 66 -2.14 9.56 -11.99
CA VAL A 66 -1.70 8.37 -12.73
C VAL A 66 -0.86 8.86 -13.90
N LEU A 67 0.36 8.34 -14.01
CA LEU A 67 1.28 8.67 -15.09
C LEU A 67 1.17 7.63 -16.20
N CYS A 68 1.15 8.09 -17.44
CA CYS A 68 1.18 7.27 -18.65
C CYS A 68 2.32 7.76 -19.53
N TYR A 69 3.05 6.85 -20.18
CA TYR A 69 4.09 7.21 -21.14
C TYR A 69 3.65 7.01 -22.58
N SER A 70 2.53 6.32 -22.79
CA SER A 70 1.89 6.19 -24.09
C SER A 70 0.37 6.37 -24.02
N VAL A 71 -0.23 6.59 -25.19
CA VAL A 71 -1.69 6.72 -25.29
C VAL A 71 -2.36 5.34 -25.12
N GLU A 72 -1.67 4.28 -25.49
CA GLU A 72 -2.11 2.89 -25.30
C GLU A 72 -2.19 2.54 -23.80
N GLU A 73 -1.17 2.89 -23.01
CA GLU A 73 -1.19 2.71 -21.55
C GLU A 73 -2.32 3.51 -20.90
N ALA A 74 -2.53 4.74 -21.37
CA ALA A 74 -3.64 5.58 -20.90
C ALA A 74 -4.99 4.91 -21.16
N ALA A 75 -5.21 4.35 -22.35
CA ALA A 75 -6.43 3.62 -22.68
C ALA A 75 -6.62 2.39 -21.78
N GLU A 76 -5.56 1.58 -21.61
CA GLU A 76 -5.58 0.39 -20.76
C GLU A 76 -5.93 0.74 -19.30
N TYR A 77 -5.39 1.84 -18.76
CA TYR A 77 -5.73 2.27 -17.40
C TYR A 77 -7.19 2.71 -17.28
N ILE A 78 -7.75 3.39 -18.28
CA ILE A 78 -9.17 3.78 -18.27
C ILE A 78 -10.06 2.54 -18.28
N GLU A 79 -9.75 1.55 -19.12
CA GLU A 79 -10.48 0.28 -19.18
C GLU A 79 -10.41 -0.45 -17.84
N ASN A 80 -9.22 -0.61 -17.27
CA ASN A 80 -9.02 -1.25 -15.97
C ASN A 80 -9.76 -0.53 -14.84
N LEU A 81 -9.77 0.81 -14.84
CA LEU A 81 -10.52 1.60 -13.88
C LEU A 81 -12.03 1.44 -14.06
N LYS A 82 -12.51 1.30 -15.31
CA LYS A 82 -13.92 1.02 -15.58
C LYS A 82 -14.32 -0.39 -15.16
N PHE A 83 -13.47 -1.37 -15.39
CA PHE A 83 -13.67 -2.73 -14.88
C PHE A 83 -13.67 -2.77 -13.34
N ALA A 84 -12.81 -1.97 -12.69
CA ALA A 84 -12.77 -1.85 -11.24
C ALA A 84 -14.03 -1.21 -10.64
N ASP A 85 -14.65 -0.24 -11.33
CA ASP A 85 -15.96 0.34 -10.94
C ASP A 85 -17.10 -0.69 -11.02
N THR A 86 -17.01 -1.62 -11.97
CA THR A 86 -18.04 -2.65 -12.19
C THR A 86 -17.85 -3.87 -11.27
N ARG A 87 -16.65 -4.07 -10.75
CA ARG A 87 -16.32 -5.15 -9.83
C ARG A 87 -16.77 -4.79 -8.41
N ASP A 88 -17.70 -5.57 -7.87
CA ASP A 88 -18.12 -5.44 -6.47
C ASP A 88 -16.90 -5.43 -5.52
N PRO A 89 -16.83 -4.49 -4.56
CA PRO A 89 -15.73 -4.39 -3.60
C PRO A 89 -15.58 -5.65 -2.74
N THR A 90 -16.58 -6.53 -2.75
CA THR A 90 -16.59 -7.84 -2.10
C THR A 90 -15.56 -8.82 -2.66
N PHE A 91 -15.11 -8.66 -3.92
CA PHE A 91 -14.15 -9.58 -4.55
C PHE A 91 -12.73 -9.48 -3.95
N LYS A 92 -12.43 -8.40 -3.21
CA LYS A 92 -11.16 -8.25 -2.48
C LYS A 92 -11.19 -8.80 -1.05
N LYS A 93 -12.34 -9.28 -0.56
CA LYS A 93 -12.30 -10.13 0.63
C LYS A 93 -11.66 -11.43 0.18
N PRO A 94 -10.51 -11.86 0.73
CA PRO A 94 -10.06 -13.22 0.52
C PRO A 94 -11.27 -14.10 0.84
N VAL A 95 -11.59 -15.02 -0.08
CA VAL A 95 -12.65 -16.02 0.12
C VAL A 95 -12.51 -16.50 1.55
N PHE A 96 -13.50 -16.17 2.40
CA PHE A 96 -13.61 -16.75 3.72
C PHE A 96 -13.93 -18.22 3.47
N VAL A 97 -12.89 -19.00 3.17
CA VAL A 97 -12.93 -20.44 3.34
C VAL A 97 -13.28 -20.60 4.81
N PRO A 98 -14.29 -21.41 5.17
CA PRO A 98 -14.54 -21.75 6.56
C PRO A 98 -13.33 -22.55 7.04
N VAL A 99 -12.33 -21.80 7.49
CA VAL A 99 -11.14 -22.29 8.13
C VAL A 99 -11.57 -22.52 9.57
N ASP A 100 -11.37 -23.75 10.09
CA ASP A 100 -11.59 -24.06 11.50
C ASP A 100 -11.04 -22.93 12.37
N GLU A 101 -11.79 -22.51 13.40
CA GLU A 101 -11.41 -21.38 14.27
C GLU A 101 -9.96 -21.50 14.77
N ARG A 102 -9.52 -22.74 15.05
CA ARG A 102 -8.15 -23.06 15.44
C ARG A 102 -7.11 -22.68 14.38
N THR A 103 -7.38 -22.98 13.12
CA THR A 103 -6.51 -22.67 11.99
C THR A 103 -6.52 -21.17 11.68
N ALA A 104 -7.66 -20.50 11.89
CA ALA A 104 -7.76 -19.04 11.77
C ALA A 104 -6.92 -18.33 12.85
N LEU A 105 -7.02 -18.77 14.10
CA LEU A 105 -6.21 -18.26 15.22
C LEU A 105 -4.72 -18.52 15.01
N GLN A 106 -4.35 -19.69 14.50
CA GLN A 106 -2.96 -20.01 14.18
C GLN A 106 -2.42 -19.10 13.06
N ASN A 107 -3.19 -18.86 12.01
CA ASN A 107 -2.80 -17.95 10.94
C ASN A 107 -2.66 -16.50 11.42
N ALA A 108 -3.56 -16.04 12.30
CA ALA A 108 -3.46 -14.72 12.93
C ALA A 108 -2.18 -14.60 13.78
N ALA A 109 -1.88 -15.62 14.59
CA ALA A 109 -0.67 -15.66 15.41
C ALA A 109 0.61 -15.66 14.57
N VAL A 110 0.63 -16.41 13.47
CA VAL A 110 1.73 -16.38 12.50
C VAL A 110 1.86 -14.98 11.88
N GLY A 111 0.75 -14.36 11.49
CA GLY A 111 0.73 -13.00 10.94
C GLY A 111 1.37 -11.96 11.87
N ILE A 112 1.03 -12.01 13.16
CA ILE A 112 1.59 -11.11 14.19
C ILE A 112 3.11 -11.30 14.30
N LEU A 113 3.58 -12.54 14.36
CA LEU A 113 5.01 -12.83 14.47
C LEU A 113 5.80 -12.44 13.22
N THR A 114 5.21 -12.62 12.03
CA THR A 114 5.81 -12.18 10.76
C THR A 114 5.82 -10.66 10.56
N GLY A 115 5.15 -9.90 11.43
CA GLY A 115 5.27 -8.44 11.47
C GLY A 115 6.70 -7.99 11.84
N ALA A 116 7.42 -8.81 12.61
CA ALA A 116 8.84 -8.61 12.85
C ALA A 116 9.63 -8.97 11.59
N ARG A 117 10.34 -8.00 11.00
CA ARG A 117 11.16 -8.19 9.77
C ARG A 117 12.14 -9.37 9.86
N SER A 118 12.57 -9.74 11.07
CA SER A 118 13.53 -10.83 11.30
C SER A 118 12.91 -12.23 11.30
N VAL A 119 11.59 -12.37 11.31
CA VAL A 119 10.89 -13.65 11.49
C VAL A 119 10.18 -14.07 10.21
N THR A 120 10.52 -15.27 9.73
CA THR A 120 9.84 -15.86 8.57
C THR A 120 8.58 -16.63 8.99
N LYS A 121 7.70 -16.95 8.04
CA LYS A 121 6.50 -17.77 8.30
C LYS A 121 6.84 -19.12 8.96
N ALA A 122 7.92 -19.76 8.50
CA ALA A 122 8.38 -21.03 9.06
C ALA A 122 8.90 -20.87 10.50
N ASP A 123 9.62 -19.78 10.78
CA ASP A 123 10.13 -19.50 12.12
C ASP A 123 8.97 -19.19 13.09
N ALA A 124 7.97 -18.43 12.65
CA ALA A 124 6.76 -18.15 13.42
C ALA A 124 5.99 -19.44 13.77
N GLN A 125 5.86 -20.37 12.82
CA GLN A 125 5.24 -21.68 13.07
C GLN A 125 6.03 -22.52 14.09
N ARG A 126 7.36 -22.51 14.01
CA ARG A 126 8.24 -23.21 14.97
C ARG A 126 8.17 -22.60 16.37
N LEU A 127 8.16 -21.27 16.46
CA LEU A 127 7.98 -20.55 17.72
C LEU A 127 6.64 -20.91 18.37
N LEU A 128 5.55 -20.91 17.60
CA LEU A 128 4.24 -21.32 18.10
C LEU A 128 4.20 -22.79 18.51
N PHE A 129 4.91 -23.68 17.79
CA PHE A 129 5.00 -25.09 18.16
C PHE A 129 5.80 -25.29 19.46
N ASN A 130 6.89 -24.54 19.67
CA ASN A 130 7.76 -24.70 20.84
C ASN A 130 7.24 -24.01 22.10
N PHE A 131 6.71 -22.79 21.99
CA PHE A 131 6.23 -21.99 23.12
C PHE A 131 4.72 -22.11 23.36
N GLY A 132 3.97 -22.62 22.38
CA GLY A 132 2.52 -22.83 22.45
C GLY A 132 1.68 -21.56 22.33
N THR A 133 2.04 -20.49 23.04
CA THR A 133 1.26 -19.24 23.10
C THR A 133 2.09 -18.01 22.75
N LEU A 134 1.45 -17.00 22.15
CA LEU A 134 2.08 -15.69 21.90
C LEU A 134 2.55 -15.02 23.20
N LYS A 135 1.81 -15.22 24.30
CA LYS A 135 2.19 -14.72 25.62
C LYS A 135 3.54 -15.30 26.06
N ALA A 136 3.69 -16.61 25.98
CA ALA A 136 4.95 -17.28 26.31
C ALA A 136 6.12 -16.78 25.45
N ILE A 137 5.89 -16.50 24.16
CA ILE A 137 6.91 -15.93 23.26
C ILE A 137 7.28 -14.50 23.70
N SER A 138 6.31 -13.68 24.12
CA SER A 138 6.57 -12.31 24.58
C SER A 138 7.32 -12.23 25.91
N GLU A 139 7.06 -13.18 26.81
CA GLU A 139 7.71 -13.25 28.13
C GLU A 139 9.07 -13.96 28.09
N ALA A 140 9.38 -14.71 27.02
CA ALA A 140 10.63 -15.43 26.87
C ALA A 140 11.87 -14.52 26.86
N SER A 141 12.99 -15.06 27.36
CA SER A 141 14.31 -14.42 27.27
C SER A 141 14.92 -14.56 25.87
N GLU A 142 15.90 -13.71 25.55
CA GLU A 142 16.64 -13.79 24.27
C GLU A 142 17.27 -15.18 24.06
N GLU A 143 17.79 -15.77 25.13
CA GLU A 143 18.40 -17.11 25.15
C GLU A 143 17.37 -18.21 24.83
N GLN A 144 16.18 -18.13 25.43
CA GLN A 144 15.10 -19.08 25.18
C GLN A 144 14.60 -19.00 23.73
N LEU A 145 14.54 -17.78 23.17
CA LEU A 145 14.19 -17.59 21.76
C LEU A 145 15.29 -18.16 20.84
N ALA A 146 16.57 -17.98 21.18
CA ALA A 146 17.70 -18.52 20.41
C ALA A 146 17.81 -20.05 20.45
N LEU A 147 17.22 -20.70 21.47
CA LEU A 147 17.13 -22.17 21.56
C LEU A 147 16.13 -22.77 20.55
N CYS A 148 15.28 -21.96 19.93
CA CYS A 148 14.35 -22.48 18.92
C CYS A 148 15.08 -22.93 17.65
N PRO A 149 14.79 -24.14 17.15
CA PRO A 149 15.43 -24.66 15.96
C PRO A 149 15.14 -23.75 14.75
N GLY A 150 16.20 -23.24 14.13
CA GLY A 150 16.12 -22.34 12.96
C GLY A 150 16.04 -20.84 13.29
N LEU A 151 15.88 -20.45 14.57
CA LEU A 151 15.97 -19.06 14.98
C LEU A 151 17.37 -18.74 15.50
N GLY A 152 18.23 -18.23 14.62
CA GLY A 152 19.58 -17.80 15.02
C GLY A 152 19.58 -16.66 16.04
N PRO A 153 20.70 -16.44 16.77
CA PRO A 153 20.78 -15.47 17.86
C PRO A 153 20.46 -14.04 17.41
N ILE A 154 20.86 -13.66 16.19
CA ILE A 154 20.54 -12.34 15.61
C ILE A 154 19.02 -12.16 15.44
N ARG A 155 18.32 -13.20 14.98
CA ARG A 155 16.86 -13.14 14.77
C ARG A 155 16.12 -13.13 16.10
N ALA A 156 16.59 -13.92 17.07
CA ALA A 156 16.07 -13.95 18.43
C ALA A 156 16.18 -12.58 19.12
N LYS A 157 17.36 -11.95 19.05
CA LYS A 157 17.59 -10.59 19.56
C LYS A 157 16.67 -9.56 18.93
N ASN A 158 16.55 -9.57 17.60
CA ASN A 158 15.69 -8.64 16.87
C ASN A 158 14.23 -8.83 17.24
N LEU A 159 13.76 -10.07 17.40
CA LEU A 159 12.40 -10.36 17.85
C LEU A 159 12.17 -9.90 19.28
N PHE A 160 13.11 -10.17 20.19
CA PHE A 160 13.05 -9.74 21.59
C PHE A 160 12.93 -8.22 21.72
N ASN A 161 13.73 -7.49 20.94
CA ASN A 161 13.70 -6.03 20.88
C ASN A 161 12.40 -5.52 20.25
N TYR A 162 11.97 -6.12 19.13
CA TYR A 162 10.73 -5.74 18.44
C TYR A 162 9.52 -5.81 19.37
N LEU A 163 9.39 -6.89 20.16
CA LEU A 163 8.28 -7.08 21.10
C LEU A 163 8.30 -6.11 22.30
N ARG A 164 9.44 -5.47 22.59
CA ARG A 164 9.64 -4.57 23.74
C ARG A 164 9.86 -3.11 23.34
N THR A 165 9.83 -2.81 22.03
CA THR A 165 10.01 -1.44 21.56
C THR A 165 8.76 -0.65 21.93
N PRO A 166 8.89 0.50 22.64
CA PRO A 166 7.74 1.33 22.93
C PRO A 166 7.14 1.89 21.64
N PHE A 167 5.82 2.03 21.61
CA PHE A 167 5.15 2.78 20.55
C PHE A 167 5.38 4.27 20.81
N THR A 168 6.48 4.82 20.28
CA THR A 168 6.69 6.27 20.30
C THR A 168 5.72 6.89 19.31
N SER A 169 4.80 7.72 19.82
CA SER A 169 3.83 8.50 19.03
C SER A 169 4.48 9.64 18.27
#